data_AF-A0A657LKT4-F1
#
_entry.id   AF-A0A657LKT4-F1
#
_cell.length_a   1.000
_cell.length_b   1.000
_cell.length_c   1.000
_cell.angle_alpha   90.00
_cell.angle_beta   90.00
_cell.angle_gamma   90.00
#
_symmetry.space_group_name_H-M   'P 1'
#
loop_
_entity.id
_entity.type
_entity.pdbx_description
1 polymer ?
#
loop_
_entity_poly.entity_id
_entity_poly.type
_entity_poly.pdbx_seq_one_letter_code
_entity_poly.pdbx_strand_id
1 'polypeptide(L)'
;MTLEEFTAQLNGSTFWKEFTYSETWFNPRPEQRVELADGIILIGPLAYIFQLKERTEATDDPETEKRWFHNKVLGKATKQIRDSTRYLTEHESIGLKNAQGHSIEVRSADLTDIKKVIVFSGSKALPQDCWETKFYISRTAGFMHIIAVHDYLGIVDKLRVPNDIRLYFEYREQVLPQLHEDGVVVEEPDIMVGFLREYDLPVPGSKEQLRAFVQDLDAFDLTPILGDLLAHIQNPHPSNDYYRILLEFANSSRSIWREFKLRLIKSMEAVKERRPCRPFRFTVPGIDCTFMVAPLDPDWPSSGSDGVRMRSNAVGMFTEAAKYDAKSARAVGLLISGDGEFIQLDWCHIDHPWAKDERIEDLLANNLFRPVKERMVDSMFFRAD
;
A
#
# COMPACT_ATOMS: atom_id res chain seq x y z
N MET A 1 -24.65 -0.24 -8.41
CA MET A 1 -23.33 0.23 -7.97
C MET A 1 -22.68 0.90 -9.15
N THR A 2 -22.33 2.18 -9.03
CA THR A 2 -21.63 2.93 -10.09
C THR A 2 -20.16 2.55 -10.14
N LEU A 3 -19.44 2.89 -11.23
CA LEU A 3 -17.98 2.71 -11.30
C LEU A 3 -17.26 3.42 -10.15
N GLU A 4 -17.78 4.56 -9.71
CA GLU A 4 -17.24 5.37 -8.61
C GLU A 4 -17.38 4.66 -7.26
N GLU A 5 -18.59 4.20 -6.93
CA GLU A 5 -18.83 3.42 -5.69
C GLU A 5 -17.99 2.14 -5.66
N PHE A 6 -17.91 1.45 -6.80
CA PHE A 6 -17.14 0.22 -6.93
C PHE A 6 -15.65 0.46 -6.75
N THR A 7 -15.09 1.50 -7.39
CA THR A 7 -13.67 1.82 -7.30
C THR A 7 -13.32 2.33 -5.90
N ALA A 8 -14.19 3.13 -5.27
CA ALA A 8 -13.98 3.58 -3.90
C ALA A 8 -13.96 2.41 -2.91
N GLN A 9 -14.87 1.43 -3.06
CA GLN A 9 -14.87 0.22 -2.25
C GLN A 9 -13.59 -0.60 -2.48
N LEU A 10 -13.21 -0.81 -3.74
CA LEU A 10 -12.03 -1.58 -4.11
C LEU A 10 -10.73 -0.95 -3.60
N ASN A 11 -10.60 0.38 -3.74
CA ASN A 11 -9.47 1.14 -3.24
C ASN A 11 -9.43 1.12 -1.71
N GLY A 12 -10.57 1.31 -1.04
CA GLY A 12 -10.65 1.24 0.42
C GLY A 12 -10.31 -0.16 0.98
N SER A 13 -10.55 -1.22 0.22
CA SER A 13 -10.13 -2.58 0.60
C SER A 13 -8.64 -2.85 0.33
N THR A 14 -8.07 -2.27 -0.73
CA THR A 14 -6.69 -2.54 -1.16
C THR A 14 -5.67 -1.64 -0.48
N PHE A 15 -5.99 -0.35 -0.35
CA PHE A 15 -5.14 0.70 0.20
C PHE A 15 -5.59 1.15 1.59
N TRP A 16 -6.58 0.47 2.18
CA TRP A 16 -7.24 0.84 3.42
C TRP A 16 -8.02 2.16 3.36
N LYS A 17 -9.03 2.27 4.23
CA LYS A 17 -9.93 3.44 4.29
C LYS A 17 -9.20 4.68 4.81
N GLU A 18 -8.16 4.47 5.61
CA GLU A 18 -7.26 5.49 6.17
C GLU A 18 -6.60 6.33 5.09
N PHE A 19 -6.27 5.73 3.95
CA PHE A 19 -5.54 6.36 2.86
C PHE A 19 -6.43 6.69 1.66
N THR A 20 -7.72 6.38 1.69
CA THR A 20 -8.63 6.55 0.54
C THR A 20 -9.59 7.73 0.73
N TYR A 21 -9.68 8.60 -0.27
CA TYR A 21 -10.46 9.84 -0.27
C TYR A 21 -11.37 9.88 -1.50
N SER A 22 -12.67 9.71 -1.28
CA SER A 22 -13.69 9.74 -2.35
C SER A 22 -14.52 11.02 -2.37
N GLU A 23 -14.59 11.76 -1.26
CA GLU A 23 -15.18 13.10 -1.23
C GLU A 23 -14.08 14.14 -1.50
N THR A 24 -13.86 14.49 -2.77
CA THR A 24 -12.70 15.31 -3.17
C THR A 24 -13.06 16.77 -3.45
N TRP A 25 -14.10 17.26 -2.76
CA TRP A 25 -14.47 18.67 -2.79
C TRP A 25 -13.67 19.45 -1.75
N PHE A 26 -13.07 20.57 -2.16
CA PHE A 26 -12.42 21.49 -1.24
C PHE A 26 -12.75 22.94 -1.58
N ASN A 27 -12.61 23.81 -0.58
CA ASN A 27 -12.91 25.23 -0.70
C ASN A 27 -11.59 26.03 -0.66
N PRO A 28 -10.93 26.29 -1.81
CA PRO A 28 -9.71 27.11 -1.83
C PRO A 28 -9.92 28.55 -1.35
N ARG A 29 -11.17 29.04 -1.42
CA ARG A 29 -11.61 30.33 -0.88
C ARG A 29 -13.02 30.19 -0.31
N PRO A 30 -13.45 31.07 0.63
CA PRO A 30 -14.86 31.15 0.99
C PRO A 30 -15.71 31.28 -0.28
N GLU A 31 -16.76 30.48 -0.39
CA GLU A 31 -17.71 30.43 -1.54
C GLU A 31 -17.20 29.79 -2.84
N GLN A 32 -15.91 29.48 -2.98
CA GLN A 32 -15.39 28.77 -4.15
C GLN A 32 -15.25 27.28 -3.83
N ARG A 33 -16.20 26.46 -4.28
CA ARG A 33 -16.14 25.00 -4.15
C ARG A 33 -15.55 24.39 -5.42
N VAL A 34 -14.43 23.68 -5.28
CA VAL A 34 -13.73 23.03 -6.39
C VAL A 34 -13.70 21.52 -6.17
N GLU A 35 -13.91 20.78 -7.25
CA GLU A 35 -13.79 19.33 -7.30
C GLU A 35 -12.38 18.96 -7.74
N LEU A 36 -11.72 18.05 -7.02
CA LEU A 36 -10.53 17.36 -7.53
C LEU A 36 -10.99 16.16 -8.39
N ALA A 37 -10.08 15.22 -8.66
CA ALA A 37 -10.41 14.00 -9.37
C ALA A 37 -11.33 13.10 -8.52
N ASP A 38 -12.04 12.18 -9.16
CA ASP A 38 -13.07 11.34 -8.53
C ASP A 38 -12.55 10.50 -7.34
N GLY A 39 -11.24 10.25 -7.25
CA GLY A 39 -10.65 9.62 -6.08
C GLY A 39 -9.19 9.99 -5.88
N ILE A 40 -8.78 10.06 -4.62
CA ILE A 40 -7.39 10.29 -4.21
C ILE A 40 -6.99 9.20 -3.22
N ILE A 41 -5.77 8.67 -3.34
CA ILE A 41 -5.15 7.81 -2.34
C ILE A 41 -3.86 8.46 -1.86
N LEU A 42 -3.66 8.58 -0.55
CA LEU A 42 -2.48 9.22 0.04
C LEU A 42 -1.78 8.28 1.02
N ILE A 43 -0.53 7.92 0.70
CA ILE A 43 0.31 7.01 1.48
C ILE A 43 1.64 7.71 1.73
N GLY A 44 1.72 8.47 2.82
CA GLY A 44 2.88 9.30 3.10
C GLY A 44 3.13 10.27 1.94
N PRO A 45 4.30 10.23 1.27
CA PRO A 45 4.60 11.12 0.16
C PRO A 45 4.05 10.67 -1.21
N LEU A 46 3.41 9.49 -1.27
CA LEU A 46 2.79 8.95 -2.48
C LEU A 46 1.33 9.42 -2.58
N ALA A 47 0.95 9.89 -3.76
CA ALA A 47 -0.43 10.15 -4.13
C ALA A 47 -0.83 9.37 -5.39
N TYR A 48 -2.02 8.77 -5.37
CA TYR A 48 -2.73 8.37 -6.58
C TYR A 48 -3.87 9.34 -6.85
N ILE A 49 -3.97 9.83 -8.07
CA ILE A 49 -5.07 10.68 -8.54
C ILE A 49 -5.88 9.86 -9.55
N PHE A 50 -7.06 9.42 -9.14
CA PHE A 50 -7.96 8.62 -9.94
C PHE A 50 -9.03 9.47 -10.61
N GLN A 51 -9.18 9.28 -11.92
CA GLN A 51 -10.32 9.79 -12.66
C GLN A 51 -11.06 8.65 -13.33
N LEU A 52 -12.36 8.56 -13.08
CA LEU A 52 -13.22 7.47 -13.53
C LEU A 52 -14.10 7.96 -14.70
N LYS A 53 -14.30 7.09 -15.69
CA LYS A 53 -15.17 7.36 -16.84
C LYS A 53 -15.98 6.13 -17.21
N GLU A 54 -17.26 6.18 -16.94
CA GLU A 54 -18.21 5.12 -17.27
C GLU A 54 -19.08 5.51 -18.47
N ARG A 55 -19.28 4.56 -19.40
CA ARG A 55 -20.24 4.70 -20.48
C ARG A 55 -21.64 4.30 -19.97
N THR A 56 -22.47 5.28 -19.67
CA THR A 56 -23.84 5.07 -19.16
C THR A 56 -24.87 4.80 -20.27
N GLU A 57 -24.65 5.33 -21.48
CA GLU A 57 -25.55 5.20 -22.63
C GLU A 57 -24.87 4.41 -23.74
N ALA A 58 -24.58 3.14 -23.51
CA ALA A 58 -23.89 2.29 -24.49
C ALA A 58 -24.63 2.26 -25.83
N THR A 59 -23.88 2.35 -26.93
CA THR A 59 -24.38 2.13 -28.28
C THR A 59 -23.59 1.03 -28.98
N ASP A 60 -24.21 0.43 -29.99
CA ASP A 60 -23.58 -0.55 -30.88
C ASP A 60 -22.80 0.13 -32.02
N ASP A 61 -22.84 1.47 -32.13
CA ASP A 61 -22.09 2.23 -33.14
C ASP A 61 -20.63 2.49 -32.70
N PRO A 62 -19.63 1.88 -33.38
CA PRO A 62 -18.22 2.04 -33.00
C PRO A 62 -17.70 3.47 -33.11
N GLU A 63 -18.20 4.29 -34.05
CA GLU A 63 -17.75 5.68 -34.22
C GLU A 63 -18.26 6.57 -33.08
N THR A 64 -19.46 6.30 -32.59
CA THR A 64 -19.99 7.00 -31.41
C THR A 64 -19.24 6.61 -30.14
N GLU A 65 -18.89 5.34 -29.96
CA GLU A 65 -18.05 4.90 -28.84
C GLU A 65 -16.63 5.47 -28.91
N LYS A 66 -16.03 5.52 -30.11
CA LYS A 66 -14.74 6.17 -30.34
C LYS A 66 -14.76 7.65 -29.96
N ARG A 67 -15.79 8.39 -30.40
CA ARG A 67 -15.98 9.80 -30.02
C ARG A 67 -16.17 9.95 -28.52
N TRP A 68 -16.92 9.05 -27.87
CA TRP A 68 -17.04 9.06 -26.41
C TRP A 68 -15.68 8.90 -25.75
N PHE A 69 -14.87 7.93 -26.17
CA PHE A 69 -13.55 7.68 -25.62
C PHE A 69 -12.62 8.90 -25.76
N HIS A 70 -12.49 9.46 -26.96
CA HIS A 70 -11.67 10.65 -27.17
C HIS A 70 -12.15 11.86 -26.35
N ASN A 71 -13.47 12.09 -26.28
CA ASN A 71 -14.00 13.26 -25.58
C ASN A 71 -13.96 13.10 -24.05
N LYS A 72 -14.33 11.94 -23.53
CA LYS A 72 -14.53 11.70 -22.10
C LYS A 72 -13.26 11.18 -21.43
N VAL A 73 -12.58 10.21 -22.03
CA VAL A 73 -11.35 9.61 -21.48
C VAL A 73 -10.16 10.51 -21.81
N LEU A 74 -9.83 10.68 -23.10
CA LEU A 74 -8.63 11.43 -23.48
C LEU A 74 -8.77 12.96 -23.32
N GLY A 75 -9.98 13.50 -23.45
CA GLY A 75 -10.27 14.92 -23.31
C GLY A 75 -10.56 15.32 -21.86
N LYS A 76 -11.73 14.93 -21.35
CA LYS A 76 -12.21 15.38 -20.04
C LYS A 76 -11.38 14.80 -18.89
N ALA A 77 -11.09 13.49 -18.88
CA ALA A 77 -10.41 12.87 -17.74
C ALA A 77 -8.97 13.40 -17.57
N THR A 78 -8.21 13.48 -18.67
CA THR A 78 -6.85 14.06 -18.64
C THR A 78 -6.87 15.52 -18.15
N LYS A 79 -7.87 16.31 -18.56
CA LYS A 79 -8.05 17.68 -18.06
C LYS A 79 -8.29 17.71 -16.55
N GLN A 80 -9.19 16.87 -16.03
CA GLN A 80 -9.49 16.82 -14.59
C GLN A 80 -8.27 16.39 -13.76
N ILE A 81 -7.46 15.45 -14.26
CA ILE A 81 -6.19 15.08 -13.61
C ILE A 81 -5.22 16.27 -13.58
N ARG A 82 -5.05 16.99 -14.71
CA ARG A 82 -4.17 18.17 -14.76
C ARG A 82 -4.64 19.25 -13.78
N ASP A 83 -5.94 19.53 -13.76
CA ASP A 83 -6.52 20.53 -12.88
C ASP A 83 -6.32 20.13 -11.41
N SER A 84 -6.54 18.86 -11.06
CA SER A 84 -6.31 18.35 -9.70
C SER A 84 -4.85 18.42 -9.26
N THR A 85 -3.92 18.03 -10.14
CA THR A 85 -2.48 18.11 -9.88
C THR A 85 -2.05 19.57 -9.70
N ARG A 86 -2.59 20.48 -10.53
CA ARG A 86 -2.35 21.91 -10.41
C ARG A 86 -2.88 22.44 -9.07
N TYR A 87 -4.11 22.10 -8.68
CA TYR A 87 -4.67 22.53 -7.40
C TYR A 87 -3.86 22.06 -6.20
N LEU A 88 -3.40 20.80 -6.20
CA LEU A 88 -2.52 20.29 -5.15
C LEU A 88 -1.22 21.10 -5.04
N THR A 89 -0.72 21.65 -6.16
CA THR A 89 0.52 22.44 -6.22
C THR A 89 0.32 23.93 -5.90
N GLU A 90 -0.78 24.53 -6.35
CA GLU A 90 -1.05 25.97 -6.21
C GLU A 90 -1.54 26.36 -4.82
N HIS A 91 -2.10 25.42 -4.07
CA HIS A 91 -2.61 25.65 -2.72
C HIS A 91 -1.61 25.13 -1.67
N GLU A 92 -1.34 25.95 -0.64
CA GLU A 92 -0.41 25.60 0.44
C GLU A 92 -0.86 24.33 1.20
N SER A 93 -2.18 24.22 1.45
CA SER A 93 -2.79 23.01 1.97
C SER A 93 -4.21 22.82 1.43
N ILE A 94 -4.61 21.55 1.31
CA ILE A 94 -5.97 21.13 0.99
C ILE A 94 -6.45 20.19 2.09
N GLY A 95 -7.57 20.54 2.73
CA GLY A 95 -8.23 19.66 3.69
C GLY A 95 -9.03 18.57 2.98
N LEU A 96 -8.72 17.31 3.24
CA LEU A 96 -9.46 16.15 2.71
C LEU A 96 -9.96 15.26 3.85
N LYS A 97 -11.10 14.61 3.64
CA LYS A 97 -11.69 13.65 4.57
C LYS A 97 -11.59 12.23 4.00
N ASN A 98 -10.96 11.31 4.73
CA ASN A 98 -10.80 9.93 4.26
C ASN A 98 -12.06 9.09 4.50
N ALA A 99 -12.05 7.85 4.03
CA ALA A 99 -13.16 6.92 4.15
C ALA A 99 -13.42 6.41 5.60
N GLN A 100 -12.51 6.67 6.55
CA GLN A 100 -12.77 6.52 7.99
C GLN A 100 -13.45 7.76 8.61
N GLY A 101 -13.51 8.86 7.85
CA GLY A 101 -14.08 10.13 8.29
C GLY A 101 -13.10 11.06 8.99
N HIS A 102 -11.80 10.74 8.99
CA HIS A 102 -10.75 11.62 9.53
C HIS A 102 -10.36 12.69 8.50
N SER A 103 -10.24 13.93 8.97
CA SER A 103 -9.75 15.04 8.17
C SER A 103 -8.23 15.14 8.27
N ILE A 104 -7.56 15.30 7.13
CA ILE A 104 -6.13 15.59 7.06
C ILE A 104 -5.87 16.83 6.20
N GLU A 105 -4.77 17.52 6.47
CA GLU A 105 -4.25 18.55 5.57
C GLU A 105 -3.20 17.95 4.64
N VAL A 106 -3.37 18.17 3.34
CA VAL A 106 -2.43 17.73 2.31
C VAL A 106 -1.69 18.94 1.78
N ARG A 107 -0.36 18.93 1.88
CA ARG A 107 0.51 19.98 1.32
C ARG A 107 1.25 19.42 0.11
N SER A 108 1.37 20.19 -0.97
CA SER A 108 2.14 19.73 -2.15
C SER A 108 3.60 19.41 -1.80
N ALA A 109 4.20 20.12 -0.85
CA ALA A 109 5.59 19.90 -0.44
C ALA A 109 5.83 18.50 0.15
N ASP A 110 4.77 17.86 0.66
CA ASP A 110 4.85 16.52 1.23
C ASP A 110 4.72 15.42 0.17
N LEU A 111 4.26 15.76 -1.06
CA LEU A 111 4.02 14.80 -2.14
C LEU A 111 5.21 14.76 -3.10
N THR A 112 5.96 13.67 -3.08
CA THR A 112 7.13 13.49 -3.97
C THR A 112 6.86 12.51 -5.11
N ASP A 113 5.82 11.70 -5.01
CA ASP A 113 5.43 10.73 -6.04
C ASP A 113 3.93 10.81 -6.30
N ILE A 114 3.53 11.14 -7.53
CA ILE A 114 2.13 11.30 -7.91
C ILE A 114 1.82 10.43 -9.13
N LYS A 115 1.11 9.32 -8.90
CA LYS A 115 0.62 8.43 -9.96
C LYS A 115 -0.75 8.91 -10.45
N LYS A 116 -0.86 9.15 -11.75
CA LYS A 116 -2.07 9.69 -12.39
C LYS A 116 -2.77 8.57 -13.13
N VAL A 117 -3.98 8.20 -12.70
CA VAL A 117 -4.66 6.99 -13.16
C VAL A 117 -6.05 7.34 -13.69
N ILE A 118 -6.30 7.02 -14.96
CA ILE A 118 -7.62 7.11 -15.58
C ILE A 118 -8.16 5.69 -15.72
N VAL A 119 -9.28 5.40 -15.06
CA VAL A 119 -9.98 4.13 -15.19
C VAL A 119 -11.25 4.34 -16.01
N PHE A 120 -11.44 3.53 -17.05
CA PHE A 120 -12.63 3.65 -17.91
C PHE A 120 -13.39 2.34 -18.08
N SER A 121 -14.70 2.47 -18.29
CA SER A 121 -15.60 1.37 -18.64
C SER A 121 -16.36 1.74 -19.91
N GLY A 122 -15.94 1.18 -21.04
CA GLY A 122 -16.56 1.39 -22.36
C GLY A 122 -17.58 0.30 -22.73
N SER A 123 -18.29 0.48 -23.85
CA SER A 123 -19.18 -0.56 -24.38
C SER A 123 -18.41 -1.61 -25.20
N LYS A 124 -19.07 -2.72 -25.55
CA LYS A 124 -18.50 -3.76 -26.42
C LYS A 124 -18.21 -3.27 -27.85
N ALA A 125 -18.86 -2.20 -28.29
CA ALA A 125 -18.63 -1.61 -29.62
C ALA A 125 -17.44 -0.65 -29.65
N LEU A 126 -16.78 -0.39 -28.51
CA LEU A 126 -15.59 0.45 -28.46
C LEU A 126 -14.48 -0.17 -29.33
N PRO A 127 -13.93 0.58 -30.31
CA PRO A 127 -12.87 0.08 -31.17
C PRO A 127 -11.61 -0.37 -30.43
N GLN A 128 -10.91 -1.34 -31.03
CA GLN A 128 -9.73 -1.98 -30.44
C GLN A 128 -8.60 -0.98 -30.14
N ASP A 129 -8.37 0.01 -31.00
CA ASP A 129 -7.35 1.05 -30.78
C ASP A 129 -7.61 1.88 -29.51
N CYS A 130 -8.87 2.05 -29.13
CA CYS A 130 -9.24 2.70 -27.88
C CYS A 130 -8.95 1.81 -26.66
N TRP A 131 -9.20 0.50 -26.75
CA TRP A 131 -8.85 -0.47 -25.69
C TRP A 131 -7.34 -0.63 -25.49
N GLU A 132 -6.58 -0.50 -26.57
CA GLU A 132 -5.12 -0.57 -26.60
C GLU A 132 -4.44 0.73 -26.14
N THR A 133 -5.20 1.82 -25.95
CA THR A 133 -4.66 3.07 -25.41
C THR A 133 -4.34 2.91 -23.92
N LYS A 134 -3.08 2.61 -23.59
CA LYS A 134 -2.62 2.34 -22.21
C LYS A 134 -2.10 3.55 -21.43
N PHE A 135 -1.78 4.65 -22.11
CA PHE A 135 -1.26 5.85 -21.46
C PHE A 135 -1.51 7.14 -22.26
N TYR A 136 -1.31 8.28 -21.60
CA TYR A 136 -1.27 9.59 -22.22
C TYR A 136 -0.16 10.43 -21.60
N ILE A 137 0.68 11.08 -22.43
CA ILE A 137 1.72 12.00 -21.98
C ILE A 137 1.22 13.43 -22.09
N SER A 138 0.96 14.05 -20.94
CA SER A 138 0.61 15.46 -20.84
C SER A 138 1.85 16.34 -20.75
N ARG A 139 1.87 17.44 -21.51
CA ARG A 139 2.94 18.45 -21.41
C ARG A 139 3.02 19.13 -20.04
N THR A 140 1.90 19.22 -19.31
CA THR A 140 1.82 19.95 -18.04
C THR A 140 1.71 19.03 -16.82
N ALA A 141 1.33 17.77 -17.01
CA ALA A 141 1.15 16.81 -15.93
C ALA A 141 1.91 15.50 -16.12
N GLY A 142 2.75 15.36 -17.15
CA GLY A 142 3.54 14.15 -17.39
C GLY A 142 2.68 12.94 -17.75
N PHE A 143 3.19 11.75 -17.40
CA PHE A 143 2.57 10.47 -17.70
C PHE A 143 1.24 10.28 -16.95
N MET A 144 0.25 9.71 -17.64
CA MET A 144 -1.03 9.28 -17.08
C MET A 144 -1.32 7.86 -17.55
N HIS A 145 -1.59 6.96 -16.61
CA HIS A 145 -2.06 5.61 -16.93
C HIS A 145 -3.50 5.67 -17.42
N ILE A 146 -3.80 4.93 -18.50
CA ILE A 146 -5.16 4.72 -19.00
C ILE A 146 -5.43 3.23 -18.91
N ILE A 147 -6.43 2.85 -18.11
CA ILE A 147 -6.67 1.46 -17.74
C ILE A 147 -8.15 1.15 -17.85
N ALA A 148 -8.49 0.06 -18.52
CA ALA A 148 -9.85 -0.44 -18.52
C ALA A 148 -10.24 -0.96 -17.12
N VAL A 149 -11.51 -0.85 -16.73
CA VAL A 149 -11.94 -1.28 -15.38
C VAL A 149 -11.60 -2.74 -15.07
N HIS A 150 -11.68 -3.65 -16.06
CA HIS A 150 -11.34 -5.07 -15.88
C HIS A 150 -9.84 -5.28 -15.71
N ASP A 151 -9.03 -4.48 -16.41
CA ASP A 151 -7.57 -4.47 -16.26
C ASP A 151 -7.20 -3.96 -14.85
N TYR A 152 -7.80 -2.86 -14.40
CA TYR A 152 -7.59 -2.31 -13.05
C TYR A 152 -7.95 -3.32 -11.96
N LEU A 153 -9.08 -4.02 -12.12
CA LEU A 153 -9.47 -5.12 -11.24
C LEU A 153 -8.41 -6.22 -11.21
N GLY A 154 -7.91 -6.62 -12.38
CA GLY A 154 -6.86 -7.62 -12.48
C GLY A 154 -5.55 -7.22 -11.80
N ILE A 155 -5.23 -5.92 -11.77
CA ILE A 155 -4.06 -5.37 -11.07
C ILE A 155 -4.23 -5.50 -9.56
N VAL A 156 -5.30 -4.93 -9.00
CA VAL A 156 -5.49 -4.92 -7.55
C VAL A 156 -5.74 -6.32 -6.98
N ASP A 157 -6.40 -7.19 -7.76
CA ASP A 157 -6.63 -8.59 -7.42
C ASP A 157 -5.32 -9.40 -7.34
N LYS A 158 -4.34 -9.09 -8.18
CA LYS A 158 -3.06 -9.83 -8.20
C LYS A 158 -2.01 -9.26 -7.27
N LEU A 159 -1.99 -7.94 -7.14
CA LEU A 159 -0.95 -7.25 -6.40
C LEU A 159 -1.24 -7.17 -4.91
N ARG A 160 -2.51 -6.91 -4.51
CA ARG A 160 -3.05 -6.94 -3.13
C ARG A 160 -2.37 -6.04 -2.08
N VAL A 161 -1.08 -5.76 -2.20
CA VAL A 161 -0.26 -4.94 -1.31
C VAL A 161 -0.06 -3.57 -1.96
N PRO A 162 -0.26 -2.46 -1.23
CA PRO A 162 -0.13 -1.11 -1.78
C PRO A 162 1.20 -0.81 -2.49
N ASN A 163 2.32 -1.22 -1.90
CA ASN A 163 3.65 -0.99 -2.48
C ASN A 163 3.86 -1.76 -3.80
N ASP A 164 3.32 -2.97 -3.91
CA ASP A 164 3.43 -3.75 -5.15
C ASP A 164 2.69 -3.03 -6.29
N ILE A 165 1.55 -2.40 -6.00
CA ILE A 165 0.80 -1.59 -6.97
C ILE A 165 1.60 -0.35 -7.38
N ARG A 166 2.26 0.33 -6.42
CA ARG A 166 3.15 1.47 -6.71
C ARG A 166 4.26 1.06 -7.68
N LEU A 167 4.98 -0.02 -7.35
CA LEU A 167 6.05 -0.56 -8.17
C LEU A 167 5.56 -0.99 -9.56
N TYR A 168 4.35 -1.57 -9.63
CA TYR A 168 3.75 -1.91 -10.92
C TYR A 168 3.47 -0.68 -11.79
N PHE A 169 2.93 0.39 -11.20
CA PHE A 169 2.72 1.63 -11.95
C PHE A 169 4.04 2.29 -12.39
N GLU A 170 5.10 2.20 -11.59
CA GLU A 170 6.45 2.63 -12.00
C GLU A 170 6.97 1.82 -13.18
N TYR A 171 6.85 0.50 -13.12
CA TYR A 171 7.21 -0.38 -14.21
C TYR A 171 6.43 -0.04 -15.49
N ARG A 172 5.11 0.18 -15.40
CA ARG A 172 4.27 0.63 -16.52
C ARG A 172 4.77 1.93 -17.14
N GLU A 173 5.09 2.92 -16.32
CA GLU A 173 5.56 4.23 -16.79
C GLU A 173 6.91 4.13 -17.51
N GLN A 174 7.77 3.19 -17.09
CA GLN A 174 9.06 2.92 -17.73
C GLN A 174 8.91 2.20 -19.08
N VAL A 175 8.10 1.14 -19.15
CA VAL A 175 8.09 0.25 -20.32
C VAL A 175 7.12 0.67 -21.43
N LEU A 176 5.99 1.31 -21.09
CA LEU A 176 4.95 1.63 -22.08
C LEU A 176 5.39 2.63 -23.15
N PRO A 177 6.13 3.71 -22.85
CA PRO A 177 6.66 4.61 -23.89
C PRO A 177 7.56 3.88 -24.89
N GLN A 178 8.47 3.03 -24.39
CA GLN A 178 9.39 2.28 -25.22
C GLN A 178 8.66 1.29 -26.14
N LEU A 179 7.73 0.51 -25.59
CA LEU A 179 6.90 -0.41 -26.39
C LEU A 179 6.11 0.32 -27.48
N HIS A 180 5.62 1.52 -27.19
CA HIS A 180 4.89 2.35 -28.16
C HIS A 180 5.80 2.83 -29.30
N GLU A 181 7.02 3.29 -28.98
CA GLU A 181 8.02 3.70 -29.97
C GLU A 181 8.44 2.53 -30.87
N ASP A 182 8.58 1.33 -30.28
CA ASP A 182 8.95 0.10 -30.99
C ASP A 182 7.77 -0.54 -31.76
N GLY A 183 6.54 -0.02 -31.61
CA GLY A 183 5.34 -0.57 -32.24
C GLY A 183 4.93 -1.95 -31.70
N VAL A 184 5.37 -2.31 -30.49
CA VAL A 184 5.09 -3.59 -29.85
C VAL A 184 3.76 -3.50 -29.09
N VAL A 185 2.79 -4.31 -29.50
CA VAL A 185 1.48 -4.38 -28.85
C VAL A 185 1.49 -5.47 -27.78
N VAL A 186 1.08 -5.08 -26.57
CA VAL A 186 0.94 -5.96 -25.41
C VAL A 186 -0.40 -5.74 -24.73
N GLU A 187 -0.94 -6.79 -24.12
CA GLU A 187 -2.12 -6.67 -23.26
C GLU A 187 -1.70 -6.37 -21.80
N GLU A 188 -2.62 -5.86 -20.99
CA GLU A 188 -2.34 -5.61 -19.56
C GLU A 188 -1.79 -6.85 -18.83
N PRO A 189 -2.32 -8.07 -19.07
CA PRO A 189 -1.77 -9.28 -18.46
C PRO A 189 -0.32 -9.59 -18.89
N ASP A 190 0.11 -9.20 -20.08
CA ASP A 190 1.51 -9.36 -20.51
C ASP A 190 2.43 -8.41 -19.73
N ILE A 191 1.98 -7.17 -19.49
CA ILE A 191 2.70 -6.19 -18.67
C ILE A 191 2.82 -6.69 -17.23
N MET A 192 1.74 -7.25 -16.69
CA MET A 192 1.74 -7.89 -15.37
C MET A 192 2.75 -9.04 -15.28
N VAL A 193 2.86 -9.89 -16.30
CA VAL A 193 3.88 -10.95 -16.31
C VAL A 193 5.28 -10.36 -16.33
N GLY A 194 5.53 -9.34 -17.17
CA GLY A 194 6.80 -8.64 -17.21
C GLY A 194 7.21 -8.11 -15.83
N PHE A 195 6.28 -7.47 -15.12
CA PHE A 195 6.52 -7.01 -13.76
C PHE A 195 6.79 -8.16 -12.78
N LEU A 196 5.93 -9.18 -12.75
CA LEU A 196 6.02 -10.29 -11.79
C LEU A 196 7.26 -11.18 -12.01
N ARG A 197 7.76 -11.25 -13.24
CA ARG A 197 8.97 -12.00 -13.64
C ARG A 197 10.22 -11.11 -13.69
N GLU A 198 10.09 -9.82 -13.40
CA GLU A 198 11.18 -8.83 -13.44
C GLU A 198 11.87 -8.77 -14.82
N TYR A 199 11.07 -8.86 -15.90
CA TYR A 199 11.58 -8.63 -17.26
C TYR A 199 11.84 -7.14 -17.50
N ASP A 200 12.90 -6.82 -18.24
CA ASP A 200 13.17 -5.44 -18.65
C ASP A 200 12.04 -4.85 -19.50
N LEU A 201 11.46 -5.68 -20.37
CA LEU A 201 10.29 -5.34 -21.20
C LEU A 201 9.26 -6.48 -21.19
N PRO A 202 7.96 -6.15 -21.18
CA PRO A 202 6.89 -7.11 -21.39
C PRO A 202 7.01 -7.82 -22.75
N VAL A 203 6.70 -9.12 -22.77
CA VAL A 203 6.70 -9.94 -23.99
C VAL A 203 5.25 -10.21 -24.43
N PRO A 204 4.87 -9.93 -25.68
CA PRO A 204 3.53 -10.24 -26.19
C PRO A 204 3.15 -11.72 -26.02
N GLY A 205 1.95 -11.98 -25.51
CA GLY A 205 1.44 -13.33 -25.28
C GLY A 205 1.98 -14.02 -24.03
N SER A 206 2.86 -13.36 -23.26
CA SER A 206 3.36 -13.88 -21.98
C SER A 206 2.26 -14.05 -20.92
N LYS A 207 1.08 -13.44 -21.10
CA LYS A 207 -0.11 -13.59 -20.25
C LYS A 207 -0.47 -15.02 -19.87
N GLU A 208 -0.17 -16.00 -20.74
CA GLU A 208 -0.41 -17.42 -20.44
C GLU A 208 0.38 -17.90 -19.21
N GLN A 209 1.54 -17.28 -18.93
CA GLN A 209 2.37 -17.58 -17.76
C GLN A 209 1.73 -17.15 -16.43
N LEU A 210 0.70 -16.29 -16.43
CA LEU A 210 -0.04 -15.95 -15.21
C LEU A 210 -0.72 -17.18 -14.60
N ARG A 211 -0.98 -18.23 -15.37
CA ARG A 211 -1.53 -19.49 -14.83
C ARG A 211 -0.58 -20.17 -13.84
N ALA A 212 0.72 -19.93 -13.97
CA ALA A 212 1.73 -20.44 -13.07
C ALA A 212 1.99 -19.49 -11.87
N PHE A 213 1.45 -18.27 -11.88
CA PHE A 213 1.64 -17.33 -10.77
C PHE A 213 0.98 -17.85 -9.48
N VAL A 214 1.74 -17.82 -8.38
CA VAL A 214 1.29 -18.29 -7.07
C VAL A 214 0.99 -17.08 -6.20
N GLN A 215 -0.28 -16.95 -5.81
CA GLN A 215 -0.76 -15.85 -4.97
C GLN A 215 -0.40 -15.97 -3.49
N ASP A 216 -0.10 -17.17 -2.98
CA ASP A 216 0.28 -17.45 -1.57
C ASP A 216 -0.38 -16.58 -0.48
N LEU A 217 -1.68 -16.24 -0.62
CA LEU A 217 -2.36 -15.24 0.22
C LEU A 217 -2.28 -15.57 1.71
N ASP A 218 -2.45 -16.83 2.07
CA ASP A 218 -2.34 -17.28 3.46
C ASP A 218 -0.97 -16.99 4.08
N ALA A 219 0.09 -16.93 3.27
CA ALA A 219 1.45 -16.71 3.75
C ALA A 219 1.78 -15.24 4.01
N PHE A 220 1.20 -14.29 3.25
CA PHE A 220 1.54 -12.87 3.40
C PHE A 220 0.40 -11.96 3.82
N ASP A 221 -0.87 -12.32 3.59
CA ASP A 221 -1.98 -11.38 3.80
C ASP A 221 -2.12 -11.02 5.29
N LEU A 222 -1.89 -9.75 5.60
CA LEU A 222 -2.01 -9.15 6.92
C LEU A 222 -3.24 -8.25 7.03
N THR A 223 -4.04 -8.13 5.97
CA THR A 223 -5.24 -7.27 5.94
C THR A 223 -6.19 -7.52 7.11
N PRO A 224 -6.47 -8.77 7.54
CA PRO A 224 -7.35 -9.01 8.69
C PRO A 224 -6.83 -8.47 10.02
N ILE A 225 -5.51 -8.29 10.15
CA ILE A 225 -4.88 -7.80 11.38
C ILE A 225 -4.68 -6.28 11.31
N LEU A 226 -4.30 -5.77 10.14
CA LEU A 226 -4.04 -4.34 9.93
C LEU A 226 -5.34 -3.55 9.76
N GLY A 227 -6.38 -4.13 9.18
CA GLY A 227 -7.66 -3.45 8.93
C GLY A 227 -8.40 -3.04 10.21
N ASP A 228 -8.18 -3.76 11.31
CA ASP A 228 -8.78 -3.48 12.62
C ASP A 228 -7.75 -2.95 13.63
N LEU A 229 -6.58 -2.47 13.16
CA LEU A 229 -5.47 -2.04 14.02
C LEU A 229 -5.88 -0.99 15.05
N LEU A 230 -6.77 -0.06 14.67
CA LEU A 230 -7.31 0.96 15.57
C LEU A 230 -7.97 0.36 16.82
N ALA A 231 -8.62 -0.80 16.70
CA ALA A 231 -9.29 -1.48 17.82
C ALA A 231 -8.30 -2.20 18.76
N HIS A 232 -7.03 -2.32 18.38
CA HIS A 232 -6.04 -3.17 19.05
C HIS A 232 -4.79 -2.44 19.54
N ILE A 233 -4.75 -1.10 19.53
CA ILE A 233 -3.63 -0.34 20.09
C ILE A 233 -3.91 0.02 21.55
N GLN A 234 -3.07 -0.50 22.46
CA GLN A 234 -3.09 -0.10 23.86
C GLN A 234 -2.22 1.14 24.05
N ASN A 235 -2.84 2.24 24.47
CA ASN A 235 -2.32 3.62 24.52
C ASN A 235 -2.27 4.35 23.17
N PRO A 236 -3.44 4.62 22.56
CA PRO A 236 -3.53 5.74 21.66
C PRO A 236 -3.31 7.00 22.51
N HIS A 237 -2.16 7.66 22.36
CA HIS A 237 -2.25 9.11 22.44
C HIS A 237 -3.36 9.53 21.45
N PRO A 238 -4.15 10.58 21.70
CA PRO A 238 -5.25 10.98 20.80
C PRO A 238 -4.79 11.34 19.37
N SER A 239 -3.51 11.21 19.04
CA SER A 239 -2.98 11.29 17.68
C SER A 239 -3.21 9.99 16.93
N ASN A 240 -3.40 10.11 15.63
CA ASN A 240 -3.55 9.01 14.67
C ASN A 240 -2.27 8.15 14.53
N ASP A 241 -1.59 7.78 15.62
CA ASP A 241 -0.27 7.13 15.62
C ASP A 241 -0.28 5.77 14.91
N TYR A 242 -1.44 5.08 14.90
CA TYR A 242 -1.61 3.84 14.15
C TYR A 242 -1.45 4.02 12.63
N TYR A 243 -1.69 5.23 12.09
CA TYR A 243 -1.44 5.54 10.68
C TYR A 243 0.04 5.38 10.36
N ARG A 244 0.95 5.61 11.31
CA ARG A 244 2.38 5.42 11.10
C ARG A 244 2.72 3.94 10.91
N ILE A 245 2.12 3.06 11.70
CA ILE A 245 2.26 1.62 11.52
C ILE A 245 1.70 1.20 10.15
N LEU A 246 0.48 1.62 9.81
CA LEU A 246 -0.12 1.32 8.51
C LEU A 246 0.73 1.83 7.37
N LEU A 247 1.34 3.01 7.50
CA LEU A 247 2.22 3.60 6.49
C LEU A 247 3.48 2.74 6.27
N GLU A 248 4.10 2.21 7.32
CA GLU A 248 5.26 1.33 7.18
C GLU A 248 4.88 0.02 6.44
N PHE A 249 3.70 -0.55 6.69
CA PHE A 249 3.20 -1.70 5.93
C PHE A 249 2.79 -1.34 4.50
N ALA A 250 2.19 -0.17 4.28
CA ALA A 250 1.79 0.33 2.96
C ALA A 250 3.01 0.47 2.02
N ASN A 251 4.15 0.88 2.58
CA ASN A 251 5.41 1.06 1.85
C ASN A 251 6.24 -0.23 1.74
N SER A 252 5.81 -1.32 2.39
CA SER A 252 6.51 -2.59 2.40
C SER A 252 6.04 -3.52 1.29
N SER A 253 6.95 -4.32 0.72
CA SER A 253 6.61 -5.38 -0.23
C SER A 253 5.85 -6.52 0.43
N ARG A 254 5.18 -7.36 -0.38
CA ARG A 254 4.56 -8.60 0.13
C ARG A 254 5.54 -9.57 0.81
N SER A 255 6.82 -9.58 0.41
CA SER A 255 7.85 -10.40 1.06
C SER A 255 8.08 -9.97 2.51
N ILE A 256 8.04 -8.68 2.80
CA ILE A 256 8.12 -8.16 4.18
C ILE A 256 6.89 -8.57 4.98
N TRP A 257 5.70 -8.47 4.38
CA TRP A 257 4.46 -8.90 5.04
C TRP A 257 4.51 -10.39 5.39
N ARG A 258 5.01 -11.23 4.46
CA ARG A 258 5.23 -12.66 4.67
C ARG A 258 6.18 -12.94 5.82
N GLU A 259 7.31 -12.24 5.86
CA GLU A 259 8.28 -12.37 6.94
C GLU A 259 7.73 -11.92 8.30
N PHE A 260 6.93 -10.86 8.32
CA PHE A 260 6.23 -10.41 9.51
C PHE A 260 5.22 -11.46 9.98
N LYS A 261 4.34 -11.94 9.09
CA LYS A 261 3.32 -12.94 9.39
C LYS A 261 3.92 -14.26 9.90
N LEU A 262 5.02 -14.71 9.31
CA LEU A 262 5.75 -15.89 9.78
C LEU A 262 6.19 -15.77 11.24
N ARG A 263 6.67 -14.59 11.66
CA ARG A 263 7.13 -14.33 13.04
C ARG A 263 5.96 -14.13 13.99
N LEU A 264 4.87 -13.50 13.51
CA LEU A 264 3.60 -13.42 14.21
C LEU A 264 3.08 -14.82 14.57
N ILE A 265 2.93 -15.71 13.59
CA ILE A 265 2.40 -17.06 13.81
C ILE A 265 3.26 -17.82 14.83
N LYS A 266 4.59 -17.80 14.68
CA LYS A 266 5.53 -18.43 15.63
C LYS A 266 5.41 -17.88 17.05
N SER A 267 5.16 -16.58 17.18
CA SER A 267 5.01 -15.93 18.48
C SER A 267 3.64 -16.27 19.10
N MET A 268 2.58 -16.34 18.30
CA MET A 268 1.26 -16.82 18.76
C MET A 268 1.32 -18.27 19.23
N GLU A 269 2.00 -19.15 18.50
CA GLU A 269 2.24 -20.55 18.90
C GLU A 269 3.00 -20.63 20.23
N ALA A 270 4.06 -19.85 20.39
CA ALA A 270 4.82 -19.81 21.65
C ALA A 270 3.97 -19.36 22.85
N VAL A 271 3.10 -18.35 22.67
CA VAL A 271 2.15 -17.92 23.70
C VAL A 271 1.15 -19.02 24.05
N LYS A 272 0.56 -19.68 23.03
CA LYS A 272 -0.39 -20.79 23.23
C LYS A 272 0.24 -21.97 23.97
N GLU A 273 1.49 -22.30 23.63
CA GLU A 273 2.27 -23.37 24.26
C GLU A 273 2.86 -22.99 25.62
N ARG A 274 2.71 -21.72 26.05
CA ARG A 274 3.40 -21.14 27.22
C ARG A 274 4.91 -21.40 27.19
N ARG A 275 5.51 -21.34 26.00
CA ARG A 275 6.93 -21.65 25.79
C ARG A 275 7.74 -20.35 25.70
N PRO A 276 8.79 -20.19 26.51
CA PRO A 276 9.71 -19.07 26.36
C PRO A 276 10.27 -19.00 24.94
N CYS A 277 10.22 -17.82 24.35
CA CYS A 277 10.68 -17.61 22.99
C CYS A 277 11.25 -16.19 22.86
N ARG A 278 12.53 -16.11 22.48
CA ARG A 278 13.17 -14.81 22.26
C ARG A 278 12.47 -14.01 21.16
N PRO A 279 12.41 -12.67 21.30
CA PRO A 279 11.92 -11.77 20.27
C PRO A 279 12.55 -12.02 18.90
N PHE A 280 11.74 -11.88 17.85
CA PHE A 280 12.17 -11.86 16.47
C PHE A 280 12.37 -10.42 16.03
N ARG A 281 13.40 -10.20 15.21
CA ARG A 281 13.62 -8.93 14.52
C ARG A 281 14.10 -9.17 13.09
N PHE A 282 13.79 -8.25 12.19
CA PHE A 282 14.35 -8.23 10.84
C PHE A 282 14.30 -6.82 10.23
N THR A 283 15.19 -6.59 9.27
CA THR A 283 15.24 -5.41 8.42
C THR A 283 15.36 -5.84 6.98
N VAL A 284 15.02 -4.95 6.05
CA VAL A 284 15.27 -5.13 4.62
C VAL A 284 16.13 -3.98 4.12
N PRO A 285 17.24 -4.24 3.40
CA PRO A 285 18.03 -3.19 2.78
C PRO A 285 17.18 -2.24 1.93
N GLY A 286 17.43 -0.94 2.04
CA GLY A 286 16.66 0.09 1.33
C GLY A 286 15.39 0.57 2.05
N ILE A 287 14.97 -0.11 3.11
CA ILE A 287 13.90 0.36 4.00
C ILE A 287 14.51 0.70 5.36
N ASP A 288 14.44 1.98 5.73
CA ASP A 288 14.92 2.46 7.02
C ASP A 288 13.86 2.26 8.13
N CYS A 289 13.44 0.99 8.28
CA CYS A 289 12.48 0.55 9.29
C CYS A 289 12.78 -0.89 9.73
N THR A 290 12.85 -1.10 11.05
CA THR A 290 13.03 -2.43 11.66
C THR A 290 11.71 -2.99 12.14
N PHE A 291 11.45 -4.26 11.84
CA PHE A 291 10.28 -4.97 12.34
C PHE A 291 10.64 -5.88 13.50
N MET A 292 9.91 -5.78 14.60
CA MET A 292 10.06 -6.59 15.81
C MET A 292 8.74 -7.31 16.12
N VAL A 293 8.82 -8.62 16.37
CA VAL A 293 7.68 -9.42 16.83
C VAL A 293 8.12 -10.28 18.00
N ALA A 294 7.43 -10.19 19.12
CA ALA A 294 7.78 -10.91 20.34
C ALA A 294 6.55 -11.56 20.99
N PRO A 295 6.66 -12.80 21.47
CA PRO A 295 5.74 -13.31 22.48
C PRO A 295 6.14 -12.75 23.86
N LEU A 296 5.15 -12.42 24.68
CA LEU A 296 5.35 -12.12 26.10
C LEU A 296 5.85 -13.38 26.80
N ASP A 297 6.82 -13.21 27.68
CA ASP A 297 7.34 -14.31 28.48
C ASP A 297 6.22 -14.93 29.34
N PRO A 298 6.07 -16.27 29.37
CA PRO A 298 4.99 -16.93 30.10
C PRO A 298 5.02 -16.70 31.62
N ASP A 299 6.17 -16.28 32.17
CA ASP A 299 6.35 -15.96 33.58
C ASP A 299 6.04 -14.50 33.90
N TRP A 300 5.78 -13.66 32.88
CA TRP A 300 5.44 -12.25 33.07
C TRP A 300 3.92 -12.07 33.20
N PRO A 301 3.46 -11.10 34.02
CA PRO A 301 2.04 -10.81 34.13
C PRO A 301 1.50 -10.35 32.77
N SER A 302 0.42 -11.00 32.31
CA SER A 302 -0.22 -10.70 31.03
C SER A 302 -1.60 -10.06 31.16
N SER A 303 -2.17 -9.99 32.36
CA SER A 303 -3.51 -9.42 32.60
C SER A 303 -3.54 -8.53 33.85
N GLY A 304 -4.65 -7.80 34.04
CA GLY A 304 -4.77 -6.77 35.07
C GLY A 304 -3.89 -5.55 34.85
N SER A 305 -3.83 -4.65 35.83
CA SER A 305 -3.06 -3.40 35.75
C SER A 305 -1.56 -3.63 35.60
N ASP A 306 -1.02 -4.64 36.28
CA ASP A 306 0.39 -5.02 36.17
C ASP A 306 0.71 -5.61 34.80
N GLY A 307 -0.21 -6.39 34.22
CA GLY A 307 -0.07 -6.91 32.86
C GLY A 307 -0.07 -5.82 31.80
N VAL A 308 -0.99 -4.85 31.89
CA VAL A 308 -1.01 -3.69 30.97
C VAL A 308 0.31 -2.93 31.02
N ARG A 309 0.82 -2.63 32.23
CA ARG A 309 2.10 -1.95 32.41
C ARG A 309 3.27 -2.76 31.86
N MET A 310 3.27 -4.07 32.10
CA MET A 310 4.31 -4.99 31.61
C MET A 310 4.33 -5.02 30.08
N ARG A 311 3.18 -5.22 29.43
CA ARG A 311 3.09 -5.28 27.96
C ARG A 311 3.52 -3.98 27.30
N SER A 312 3.05 -2.85 27.81
CA SER A 312 3.42 -1.52 27.28
C SER A 312 4.93 -1.26 27.40
N ASN A 313 5.55 -1.59 28.54
CA ASN A 313 6.99 -1.44 28.71
C ASN A 313 7.79 -2.41 27.84
N ALA A 314 7.35 -3.67 27.77
CA ALA A 314 8.02 -4.73 27.02
C ALA A 314 8.01 -4.46 25.51
N VAL A 315 6.87 -4.06 24.94
CA VAL A 315 6.79 -3.74 23.51
C VAL A 315 7.70 -2.57 23.16
N GLY A 316 7.70 -1.50 23.98
CA GLY A 316 8.60 -0.35 23.77
C GLY A 316 10.07 -0.74 23.85
N MET A 317 10.47 -1.45 24.92
CA MET A 317 11.86 -1.88 25.14
C MET A 317 12.37 -2.79 24.01
N PHE A 318 11.60 -3.82 23.62
CA PHE A 318 12.02 -4.72 22.55
C PHE A 318 12.09 -4.00 21.20
N THR A 319 11.19 -3.06 20.93
CA THR A 319 11.16 -2.31 19.66
C THR A 319 12.36 -1.38 19.57
N GLU A 320 12.67 -0.63 20.64
CA GLU A 320 13.84 0.25 20.68
C GLU A 320 15.14 -0.54 20.57
N ALA A 321 15.26 -1.67 21.27
CA ALA A 321 16.45 -2.52 21.18
C ALA A 321 16.62 -3.14 19.79
N ALA A 322 15.53 -3.50 19.10
CA ALA A 322 15.57 -3.98 17.72
C ALA A 322 16.03 -2.89 16.76
N LYS A 323 15.46 -1.69 16.86
CA LYS A 323 15.84 -0.49 16.09
C LYS A 323 17.32 -0.15 16.28
N TYR A 324 17.77 -0.13 17.53
CA TYR A 324 19.15 0.22 17.88
C TYR A 324 20.16 -0.74 17.26
N ASP A 325 19.93 -2.04 17.39
CA ASP A 325 20.81 -3.08 16.86
C ASP A 325 20.89 -3.05 15.34
N ALA A 326 19.77 -2.79 14.68
CA ALA A 326 19.67 -2.65 13.23
C ALA A 326 20.18 -1.31 12.70
N LYS A 327 20.42 -0.32 13.59
CA LYS A 327 20.78 1.06 13.25
C LYS A 327 19.78 1.77 12.33
N SER A 328 18.48 1.50 12.50
CA SER A 328 17.42 2.17 11.74
C SER A 328 16.90 3.43 12.45
N ALA A 329 16.32 4.37 11.70
CA ALA A 329 15.62 5.52 12.26
C ALA A 329 14.18 5.18 12.70
N ARG A 330 13.57 4.17 12.09
CA ARG A 330 12.21 3.74 12.44
C ARG A 330 12.13 2.28 12.86
N ALA A 331 11.10 1.95 13.62
CA ALA A 331 10.74 0.57 13.90
C ALA A 331 9.25 0.39 14.18
N VAL A 332 8.73 -0.79 13.78
CA VAL A 332 7.39 -1.28 14.13
C VAL A 332 7.56 -2.53 14.99
N GLY A 333 6.96 -2.50 16.17
CA GLY A 333 6.94 -3.59 17.12
C GLY A 333 5.57 -4.17 17.36
N LEU A 334 5.51 -5.48 17.55
CA LEU A 334 4.33 -6.20 17.98
C LEU A 334 4.68 -7.17 19.11
N LEU A 335 4.04 -6.99 20.26
CA LEU A 335 4.07 -7.92 21.37
C LEU A 335 2.77 -8.72 21.44
N ILE A 336 2.88 -10.03 21.66
CA ILE A 336 1.76 -10.95 21.70
C ILE A 336 1.67 -11.56 23.10
N SER A 337 0.52 -11.48 23.75
CA SER A 337 0.31 -12.11 25.06
C SER A 337 -1.02 -12.86 25.12
N GLY A 338 -1.11 -13.86 26.00
CA GLY A 338 -2.34 -14.57 26.29
C GLY A 338 -3.04 -14.03 27.53
N ASP A 339 -4.36 -13.88 27.45
CA ASP A 339 -5.24 -13.56 28.59
C ASP A 339 -6.36 -14.60 28.67
N GLY A 340 -6.02 -15.77 29.18
CA GLY A 340 -6.91 -16.93 29.20
C GLY A 340 -7.22 -17.43 27.79
N GLU A 341 -8.45 -17.23 27.32
CA GLU A 341 -8.91 -17.67 25.99
C GLU A 341 -8.57 -16.70 24.86
N PHE A 342 -8.18 -15.46 25.19
CA PHE A 342 -7.92 -14.41 24.20
C PHE A 342 -6.42 -14.16 24.01
N ILE A 343 -6.06 -13.71 22.81
CA ILE A 343 -4.72 -13.20 22.49
C ILE A 343 -4.83 -11.67 22.38
N GLN A 344 -3.88 -10.98 23.01
CA GLN A 344 -3.70 -9.55 22.92
C GLN A 344 -2.50 -9.23 22.02
N LEU A 345 -2.65 -8.19 21.21
CA LEU A 345 -1.66 -7.72 20.25
C LEU A 345 -1.33 -6.26 20.59
N ASP A 346 -0.21 -6.03 21.26
CA ASP A 346 0.23 -4.69 21.65
C ASP A 346 1.24 -4.17 20.62
N TRP A 347 0.93 -3.04 20.00
CA TRP A 347 1.75 -2.45 18.93
C TRP A 347 2.57 -1.27 19.43
N CYS A 348 3.73 -1.05 18.80
CA CYS A 348 4.59 0.10 19.05
C CYS A 348 5.16 0.61 17.73
N HIS A 349 5.26 1.93 17.58
CA HIS A 349 6.00 2.57 16.49
C HIS A 349 6.99 3.56 17.09
N ILE A 350 8.23 3.52 16.59
CA ILE A 350 9.30 4.42 16.98
C ILE A 350 9.82 5.12 15.74
N ASP A 351 9.95 6.44 15.81
CA ASP A 351 10.42 7.29 14.71
C ASP A 351 11.31 8.40 15.27
N HIS A 352 12.61 8.12 15.32
CA HIS A 352 13.63 9.11 15.61
C HIS A 352 15.00 8.59 15.16
N PRO A 353 15.93 9.49 14.77
CA PRO A 353 17.26 9.11 14.33
C PRO A 353 17.96 8.17 15.31
N TRP A 354 18.76 7.26 14.76
CA TRP A 354 19.61 6.40 15.56
C TRP A 354 20.64 7.25 16.33
N ALA A 355 20.76 6.99 17.62
CA ALA A 355 21.76 7.60 18.49
C ALA A 355 22.30 6.54 19.44
N LYS A 356 23.58 6.66 19.82
CA LYS A 356 24.21 5.74 20.77
C LYS A 356 23.51 5.81 22.13
N ASP A 357 23.23 4.65 22.73
CA ASP A 357 22.60 4.52 24.05
C ASP A 357 23.24 3.36 24.81
N GLU A 358 23.95 3.68 25.89
CA GLU A 358 24.68 2.71 26.72
C GLU A 358 23.74 1.71 27.40
N ARG A 359 22.51 2.10 27.75
CA ARG A 359 21.53 1.20 28.38
C ARG A 359 21.06 0.13 27.41
N ILE A 360 20.91 0.49 26.13
CA ILE A 360 20.53 -0.47 25.10
C ILE A 360 21.71 -1.39 24.75
N GLU A 361 22.95 -0.87 24.75
CA GLU A 361 24.16 -1.69 24.59
C GLU A 361 24.25 -2.78 25.68
N ASP A 362 24.05 -2.40 26.94
CA ASP A 362 24.00 -3.35 28.07
C ASP A 362 22.87 -4.36 27.94
N LEU A 363 21.69 -3.93 27.49
CA LEU A 363 20.55 -4.80 27.25
C LEU A 363 20.85 -5.84 26.15
N LEU A 364 21.46 -5.41 25.05
CA LEU A 364 21.79 -6.27 23.91
C LEU A 364 22.93 -7.26 24.23
N ALA A 365 23.86 -6.89 25.13
CA ALA A 365 24.91 -7.78 25.60
C ALA A 365 24.38 -9.06 26.28
N ASN A 366 23.14 -9.03 26.78
CA ASN A 366 22.47 -10.18 27.41
C ASN A 366 21.83 -11.16 26.41
N ASN A 367 22.18 -11.11 25.13
CA ASN A 367 21.64 -11.99 24.08
C ASN A 367 20.11 -11.93 23.94
N LEU A 368 19.56 -10.71 24.05
CA LEU A 368 18.11 -10.43 23.97
C LEU A 368 17.46 -11.08 22.74
N PHE A 369 18.11 -10.96 21.58
CA PHE A 369 17.64 -11.49 20.31
C PHE A 369 18.41 -12.73 19.88
N ARG A 370 17.87 -13.42 18.87
CA ARG A 370 18.59 -14.49 18.17
C ARG A 370 19.63 -13.86 17.22
N PRO A 371 20.73 -14.58 16.90
CA PRO A 371 21.66 -14.13 15.87
C PRO A 371 20.95 -13.86 14.54
N VAL A 372 21.30 -12.74 13.90
CA VAL A 372 20.75 -12.36 12.60
C VAL A 372 21.40 -13.22 11.51
N LYS A 373 20.59 -13.63 10.53
CA LYS A 373 21.05 -14.31 9.31
C LYS A 373 20.49 -13.57 8.11
N GLU A 374 21.36 -13.27 7.17
CA GLU A 374 20.96 -12.70 5.89
C GLU A 374 20.46 -13.80 4.95
N ARG A 375 19.39 -13.50 4.21
CA ARG A 375 18.86 -14.36 3.15
C ARG A 375 18.13 -13.53 2.11
N MET A 376 18.16 -14.01 0.87
CA MET A 376 17.26 -13.53 -0.18
C MET A 376 15.85 -14.05 0.10
N VAL A 377 14.84 -13.20 -0.13
CA VAL A 377 13.43 -13.55 -0.01
C VAL A 377 12.72 -13.06 -1.26
N ASP A 378 12.24 -14.00 -2.07
CA ASP A 378 11.51 -13.63 -3.28
C ASP A 378 10.16 -13.00 -2.92
N SER A 379 9.82 -11.92 -3.64
CA SER A 379 8.51 -11.27 -3.49
C SER A 379 7.44 -12.11 -4.18
N MET A 380 7.69 -12.50 -5.43
CA MET A 380 6.75 -13.17 -6.33
C MET A 380 7.15 -14.62 -6.60
N PHE A 381 6.16 -15.50 -6.69
CA PHE A 381 6.40 -16.93 -6.93
C PHE A 381 5.67 -17.41 -8.18
N PHE A 382 6.32 -18.30 -8.91
CA PHE A 382 5.71 -19.07 -9.99
C PHE A 382 5.93 -20.56 -9.74
N ARG A 383 4.96 -21.38 -10.12
CA ARG A 383 5.14 -22.83 -10.16
C ARG A 383 6.25 -23.14 -11.17
N ALA A 384 7.14 -24.07 -10.81
CA ALA A 384 8.04 -24.67 -11.78
C ALA A 384 7.21 -25.43 -12.82
N ASP A 385 7.61 -25.35 -14.09
CA ASP A 385 6.98 -26.06 -15.20
C ASP A 385 7.10 -27.57 -15.07
#